data_AF-A0A162Q096-F1
#
_entry.id   AF-A0A162Q096-F1
#
_cell.length_a   1.000
_cell.length_b   1.000
_cell.length_c   1.000
_cell.angle_alpha   90.00
_cell.angle_beta   90.00
_cell.angle_gamma   90.00
#
_symmetry.space_group_name_H-M   'P 1'
#
loop_
_entity.id
_entity.type
_entity.pdbx_description
1 polymer ?
#
loop_
_entity_poly.entity_id
_entity_poly.type
_entity_poly.pdbx_seq_one_letter_code
_entity_poly.pdbx_strand_id
1 'polypeptide(L)'
;MYLGTAKRIMEKWRSSGLITDAHLAKMQLDADKLVLPEDCTPLGTKIGHDFPFMKADKWKSWCLVYSPVLLRGCLPEAHLGNWTTFVNACQYLSMPSISMAHLDEAHQSLEAFCRECEKLYKAPFLLPNMHLHLHLQETVLNFCPVYGYWLFSFERCNGILKNYATNRKDGFEGTYMKKYLEEAYQGDLIHQTLPIIRPEHLAIILELTASTANSIATSTSTATSIQFDINAFLDSPEINFDIIKGNEPLPPSTLPLALKGEISMDESKYEHLLEYYCETYDDQTLVHYRQAGHSDNFVNNRIQKFESIDLLGQIYKSKTKN
;
A
#
# COMPACT_ATOMS: atom_id res chain seq x y z
N MET A 1 -2.56 3.78 -4.26
CA MET A 1 -3.11 3.99 -5.62
C MET A 1 -4.58 3.62 -5.74
N TYR A 2 -4.96 2.34 -5.95
CA TYR A 2 -6.34 1.97 -6.32
C TYR A 2 -7.40 2.29 -5.25
N LEU A 3 -7.36 1.63 -4.08
CA LEU A 3 -8.39 1.77 -3.05
C LEU A 3 -8.59 3.22 -2.57
N GLY A 4 -7.51 4.00 -2.48
CA GLY A 4 -7.57 5.39 -2.05
C GLY A 4 -8.14 6.32 -3.13
N THR A 5 -7.49 6.36 -4.30
CA THR A 5 -7.81 7.34 -5.34
C THR A 5 -9.05 6.97 -6.14
N ALA A 6 -9.17 5.71 -6.58
CA ALA A 6 -10.31 5.25 -7.38
C ALA A 6 -11.63 5.38 -6.62
N LYS A 7 -11.66 4.91 -5.37
CA LYS A 7 -12.83 5.02 -4.50
C LYS A 7 -13.24 6.47 -4.31
N ARG A 8 -12.28 7.35 -3.99
CA ARG A 8 -12.53 8.77 -3.77
C ARG A 8 -13.11 9.47 -5.00
N ILE A 9 -12.62 9.15 -6.19
CA ILE A 9 -13.13 9.69 -7.46
C ILE A 9 -14.56 9.19 -7.71
N MET A 10 -14.82 7.90 -7.53
CA MET A 10 -16.17 7.34 -7.68
C MET A 10 -17.16 7.99 -6.71
N GLU A 11 -16.79 8.09 -5.42
CA GLU A 11 -17.60 8.77 -4.39
C GLU A 11 -17.89 10.23 -4.78
N LYS A 12 -16.89 10.94 -5.32
CA LYS A 12 -17.07 12.31 -5.79
C LYS A 12 -18.07 12.39 -6.92
N TRP A 13 -17.95 11.55 -7.94
CA TRP A 13 -18.88 11.50 -9.08
C TRP A 13 -20.30 11.11 -8.67
N ARG A 14 -20.45 10.23 -7.69
CA ARG A 14 -21.75 9.89 -7.10
C ARG A 14 -22.36 11.08 -6.36
N SER A 15 -21.58 11.71 -5.47
CA SER A 15 -22.04 12.86 -4.67
C SER A 15 -22.38 14.09 -5.52
N SER A 16 -21.73 14.27 -6.67
CA SER A 16 -21.98 15.38 -7.59
C SER A 16 -23.02 15.06 -8.67
N GLY A 17 -23.63 13.88 -8.65
CA GLY A 17 -24.64 13.47 -9.64
C GLY A 17 -24.09 13.20 -11.05
N LEU A 18 -22.77 13.09 -11.23
CA LEU A 18 -22.16 12.74 -12.52
C LEU A 18 -22.41 11.26 -12.87
N ILE A 19 -22.46 10.39 -11.85
CA ILE A 19 -22.84 8.99 -12.00
C ILE A 19 -24.14 8.72 -11.26
N THR A 20 -25.20 8.47 -12.01
CA THR A 20 -26.54 8.15 -11.50
C THR A 20 -26.73 6.64 -11.34
N ASP A 21 -27.80 6.23 -10.67
CA ASP A 21 -28.14 4.79 -10.55
C ASP A 21 -28.45 4.16 -11.91
N ALA A 22 -28.99 4.94 -12.86
CA ALA A 22 -29.18 4.50 -14.24
C ALA A 22 -27.85 4.23 -14.94
N HIS A 23 -26.82 5.05 -14.69
CA HIS A 23 -25.47 4.79 -15.19
C HIS A 23 -24.90 3.50 -14.58
N LEU A 24 -25.03 3.28 -13.27
CA LEU A 24 -24.55 2.06 -12.60
C LEU A 24 -25.24 0.79 -13.11
N ALA A 25 -26.57 0.84 -13.28
CA ALA A 25 -27.33 -0.29 -13.82
C ALA A 25 -26.89 -0.63 -15.25
N LYS A 26 -26.70 0.38 -16.10
CA LYS A 26 -26.17 0.18 -17.46
C LYS A 26 -24.75 -0.39 -17.44
N MET A 27 -23.86 0.20 -16.64
CA MET A 27 -22.49 -0.28 -16.50
C MET A 27 -22.43 -1.73 -16.02
N GLN A 28 -23.33 -2.14 -15.12
CA GLN A 28 -23.42 -3.55 -14.69
C GLN A 28 -23.81 -4.48 -15.83
N LEU A 29 -24.84 -4.12 -16.62
CA LEU A 29 -25.26 -4.92 -17.78
C LEU A 29 -24.15 -5.07 -18.82
N ASP A 30 -23.34 -4.03 -19.01
CA ASP A 30 -22.21 -4.07 -19.94
C ASP A 30 -21.02 -4.82 -19.32
N ALA A 31 -20.80 -4.71 -18.01
CA ALA A 31 -19.80 -5.47 -17.27
C ALA A 31 -20.02 -6.98 -17.37
N ASP A 32 -21.28 -7.43 -17.28
CA ASP A 32 -21.65 -8.84 -17.36
C ASP A 32 -21.34 -9.47 -18.73
N LYS A 33 -21.13 -8.64 -19.76
CA LYS A 33 -20.75 -9.07 -21.12
C LYS A 33 -19.24 -9.05 -21.36
N LEU A 34 -18.45 -8.49 -20.44
CA LEU A 34 -17.01 -8.39 -20.61
C LEU A 34 -16.34 -9.75 -20.39
N VAL A 35 -15.47 -10.12 -21.32
CA VAL A 35 -14.55 -11.24 -21.14
C VAL A 35 -13.33 -10.73 -20.38
N LEU A 36 -13.08 -11.29 -19.20
CA LEU A 36 -11.99 -10.86 -18.32
C LEU A 36 -10.73 -11.68 -18.57
N PRO A 37 -9.53 -11.07 -18.51
CA PRO A 37 -8.28 -11.81 -18.38
C PRO A 37 -8.25 -12.64 -17.10
N GLU A 38 -7.46 -13.71 -17.11
CA GLU A 38 -7.36 -14.68 -16.00
C GLU A 38 -6.90 -14.02 -14.69
N ASP A 39 -6.01 -13.03 -14.78
CA ASP A 39 -5.44 -12.32 -13.61
C ASP A 39 -6.37 -11.26 -13.00
N CYS A 40 -7.59 -11.10 -13.52
CA CYS A 40 -8.51 -10.06 -13.10
C CYS A 40 -9.58 -10.58 -12.14
N THR A 41 -9.69 -9.93 -10.98
CA THR A 41 -10.73 -10.26 -10.00
C THR A 41 -12.12 -9.82 -10.49
N PRO A 42 -13.09 -10.74 -10.61
CA PRO A 42 -14.44 -10.38 -11.00
C PRO A 42 -15.13 -9.48 -9.97
N LEU A 43 -15.85 -8.46 -10.46
CA LEU A 43 -16.59 -7.55 -9.60
C LEU A 43 -17.96 -8.13 -9.19
N GLY A 44 -18.54 -9.03 -9.99
CA GLY A 44 -19.90 -9.53 -9.80
C GLY A 44 -20.92 -8.39 -9.92
N THR A 45 -21.95 -8.39 -9.08
CA THR A 45 -23.02 -7.37 -9.10
C THR A 45 -22.65 -6.05 -8.42
N LYS A 46 -21.37 -5.87 -8.02
CA LYS A 46 -20.95 -4.74 -7.18
C LYS A 46 -21.05 -3.39 -7.88
N ILE A 47 -20.98 -3.31 -9.22
CA ILE A 47 -21.07 -2.03 -9.94
C ILE A 47 -22.49 -1.48 -9.82
N GLY A 48 -23.49 -2.32 -10.07
CA GLY A 48 -24.91 -1.96 -9.95
C GLY A 48 -25.34 -1.59 -8.52
N HIS A 49 -24.60 -2.05 -7.52
CA HIS A 49 -24.85 -1.77 -6.10
C HIS A 49 -23.95 -0.68 -5.49
N ASP A 50 -23.32 0.15 -6.31
CA ASP A 50 -22.48 1.27 -5.86
C ASP A 50 -21.22 0.83 -5.07
N PHE A 51 -20.52 -0.16 -5.62
CA PHE A 51 -19.18 -0.61 -5.19
C PHE A 51 -19.06 -1.02 -3.70
N PRO A 52 -20.00 -1.79 -3.13
CA PRO A 52 -20.04 -2.04 -1.69
C PRO A 52 -18.86 -2.94 -1.26
N PHE A 53 -18.15 -2.52 -0.21
CA PHE A 53 -17.06 -3.26 0.43
C PHE A 53 -16.02 -3.83 -0.55
N MET A 54 -15.68 -3.08 -1.61
CA MET A 54 -14.64 -3.50 -2.54
C MET A 54 -13.26 -3.43 -1.90
N LYS A 55 -12.57 -4.58 -1.90
CA LYS A 55 -11.17 -4.72 -1.51
C LYS A 55 -10.26 -4.18 -2.62
N ALA A 56 -8.98 -4.00 -2.27
CA ALA A 56 -8.01 -3.34 -3.13
C ALA A 56 -7.76 -4.07 -4.47
N ASP A 57 -7.85 -5.40 -4.51
CA ASP A 57 -7.81 -6.24 -5.70
C ASP A 57 -8.96 -5.93 -6.68
N LYS A 58 -10.19 -5.82 -6.16
CA LYS A 58 -11.35 -5.42 -6.98
C LYS A 58 -11.24 -3.99 -7.48
N TRP A 59 -10.68 -3.07 -6.68
CA TRP A 59 -10.38 -1.71 -7.14
C TRP A 59 -9.30 -1.67 -8.22
N LYS A 60 -8.30 -2.55 -8.16
CA LYS A 60 -7.32 -2.72 -9.24
C LYS A 60 -8.01 -3.18 -10.53
N SER A 61 -8.85 -4.21 -10.47
CA SER A 61 -9.61 -4.67 -11.65
C SER A 61 -10.54 -3.58 -12.18
N TRP A 62 -11.22 -2.84 -11.29
CA TRP A 62 -12.01 -1.69 -11.69
C TRP A 62 -11.19 -0.67 -12.49
N CYS A 63 -10.05 -0.23 -11.95
CA CYS A 63 -9.19 0.75 -12.62
C CYS A 63 -8.67 0.26 -13.96
N LEU A 64 -8.07 -0.94 -14.00
CA LEU A 64 -7.29 -1.39 -15.16
C LEU A 64 -8.14 -1.96 -16.29
N VAL A 65 -9.33 -2.52 -15.98
CA VAL A 65 -10.11 -3.30 -16.96
C VAL A 65 -11.52 -2.75 -17.16
N TYR A 66 -12.28 -2.54 -16.08
CA TYR A 66 -13.69 -2.19 -16.20
C TYR A 66 -13.88 -0.71 -16.55
N SER A 67 -13.28 0.19 -15.76
CA SER A 67 -13.50 1.63 -15.88
C SER A 67 -13.15 2.24 -17.25
N PRO A 68 -12.11 1.79 -17.99
CA PRO A 68 -11.78 2.36 -19.30
C PRO A 68 -12.85 2.10 -20.36
N VAL A 69 -13.59 0.99 -20.21
CA VAL A 69 -14.66 0.59 -21.12
C VAL A 69 -15.99 1.15 -20.63
N LEU A 70 -16.31 0.95 -19.36
CA LEU A 70 -17.65 1.21 -18.81
C LEU A 70 -17.96 2.69 -18.56
N LEU A 71 -16.95 3.54 -18.32
CA LEU A 71 -17.17 4.97 -18.10
C LEU A 71 -17.33 5.76 -19.41
N ARG A 72 -17.07 5.13 -20.56
CA ARG A 72 -17.16 5.78 -21.86
C ARG A 72 -18.61 6.18 -22.15
N GLY A 73 -18.84 7.49 -22.33
CA GLY A 73 -20.17 8.04 -22.57
C GLY A 73 -21.04 8.20 -21.33
N CYS A 74 -20.53 7.92 -20.13
CA CYS A 74 -21.23 8.17 -18.86
C CYS A 74 -20.80 9.48 -18.18
N LEU A 75 -19.65 10.04 -18.57
CA LEU A 75 -19.05 11.21 -17.93
C LEU A 75 -18.77 12.32 -18.96
N PRO A 76 -18.78 13.60 -18.55
CA PRO A 76 -18.27 14.69 -19.38
C PRO A 76 -16.79 14.47 -19.73
N GLU A 77 -16.39 14.98 -20.90
CA GLU A 77 -15.07 14.73 -21.50
C GLU A 77 -13.91 15.09 -20.56
N ALA A 78 -13.99 16.21 -19.84
CA ALA A 78 -12.93 16.62 -18.91
C ALA A 78 -12.72 15.60 -17.76
N HIS A 79 -13.79 15.04 -17.21
CA HIS A 79 -13.69 14.06 -16.12
C HIS A 79 -13.19 12.71 -16.64
N LEU A 80 -13.68 12.28 -17.80
CA LEU A 80 -13.25 11.03 -18.44
C LEU A 80 -11.79 11.10 -18.90
N GLY A 81 -11.39 12.24 -19.48
CA GLY A 81 -10.01 12.50 -19.91
C GLY A 81 -9.05 12.43 -18.73
N ASN A 82 -9.37 13.13 -17.64
CA ASN A 82 -8.56 13.09 -16.43
C ASN A 82 -8.46 11.67 -15.83
N TRP A 83 -9.58 10.93 -15.77
CA TRP A 83 -9.57 9.55 -15.31
C TRP A 83 -8.73 8.63 -16.21
N THR A 84 -8.80 8.84 -17.53
CA THR A 84 -8.01 8.07 -18.51
C THR A 84 -6.51 8.29 -18.28
N THR A 85 -6.08 9.52 -18.00
CA THR A 85 -4.69 9.82 -17.63
C THR A 85 -4.25 9.02 -16.40
N PHE A 86 -5.08 8.95 -15.36
CA PHE A 86 -4.80 8.14 -14.16
C PHE A 86 -4.72 6.64 -14.46
N VAL A 87 -5.66 6.12 -15.28
CA VAL A 87 -5.67 4.72 -15.70
C VAL A 87 -4.39 4.37 -16.47
N ASN A 88 -3.97 5.23 -17.41
CA ASN A 88 -2.76 5.01 -18.21
C ASN A 88 -1.52 4.89 -17.32
N ALA A 89 -1.37 5.79 -16.33
CA ALA A 89 -0.30 5.67 -15.35
C ALA A 89 -0.37 4.35 -14.56
N CYS A 90 -1.58 3.97 -14.10
CA CYS A 90 -1.78 2.71 -13.40
C CYS A 90 -1.40 1.50 -14.26
N GLN A 91 -1.64 1.53 -15.56
CA GLN A 91 -1.29 0.44 -16.48
C GLN A 91 0.22 0.26 -16.55
N TYR A 92 0.99 1.33 -16.79
CA TYR A 92 2.46 1.27 -16.79
C TYR A 92 3.01 0.76 -15.46
N LEU A 93 2.55 1.32 -14.34
CA LEU A 93 3.01 0.93 -13.00
C LEU A 93 2.61 -0.49 -12.59
N SER A 94 1.65 -1.11 -13.28
CA SER A 94 1.24 -2.50 -13.03
C SER A 94 2.02 -3.51 -13.87
N MET A 95 2.86 -3.07 -14.80
CA MET A 95 3.62 -3.99 -15.66
C MET A 95 4.67 -4.75 -14.82
N PRO A 96 4.86 -6.06 -15.07
CA PRO A 96 5.93 -6.83 -14.42
C PRO A 96 7.33 -6.30 -14.72
N SER A 97 7.50 -5.66 -15.87
CA SER A 97 8.73 -4.98 -16.29
C SER A 97 8.36 -3.61 -16.83
N ILE A 98 9.05 -2.57 -16.37
CA ILE A 98 8.80 -1.18 -16.74
C ILE A 98 10.09 -0.57 -17.31
N SER A 99 9.98 0.10 -18.46
CA SER A 99 11.10 0.85 -19.03
C SER A 99 11.17 2.25 -18.41
N MET A 100 12.33 2.92 -18.51
CA MET A 100 12.46 4.30 -18.03
C MET A 100 11.45 5.24 -18.70
N ALA A 101 11.26 5.09 -20.02
CA ALA A 101 10.28 5.88 -20.77
C ALA A 101 8.84 5.66 -20.27
N HIS A 102 8.44 4.41 -19.99
CA HIS A 102 7.11 4.13 -19.41
C HIS A 102 6.97 4.69 -17.99
N LEU A 103 8.05 4.67 -17.21
CA LEU A 103 8.05 5.22 -15.86
C LEU A 103 7.91 6.76 -15.87
N ASP A 104 8.60 7.43 -16.78
CA ASP A 104 8.49 8.88 -16.97
C ASP A 104 7.09 9.29 -17.44
N GLU A 105 6.52 8.54 -18.40
CA GLU A 105 5.14 8.71 -18.86
C GLU A 105 4.13 8.51 -17.71
N ALA A 106 4.34 7.50 -16.86
CA ALA A 106 3.50 7.27 -15.70
C ALA A 106 3.58 8.42 -14.69
N HIS A 107 4.79 8.94 -14.41
CA HIS A 107 4.98 10.07 -13.51
C HIS A 107 4.28 11.33 -14.03
N GLN A 108 4.52 11.70 -15.29
CA GLN A 108 3.89 12.86 -15.92
C GLN A 108 2.36 12.72 -15.95
N SER A 109 1.85 11.52 -16.21
CA SER A 109 0.42 11.22 -16.17
C SER A 109 -0.17 11.41 -14.76
N LEU A 110 0.50 10.95 -13.71
CA LEU A 110 0.05 11.13 -12.33
C LEU A 110 0.07 12.61 -11.91
N GLU A 111 1.11 13.35 -12.30
CA GLU A 111 1.20 14.79 -12.04
C GLU A 111 0.07 15.55 -12.75
N ALA A 112 -0.13 15.29 -14.04
CA ALA A 112 -1.22 15.87 -14.82
C ALA A 112 -2.59 15.54 -14.22
N PHE A 113 -2.78 14.30 -13.78
CA PHE A 113 -4.01 13.86 -13.11
C PHE A 113 -4.28 14.65 -11.82
N CYS A 114 -3.26 14.82 -10.97
CA CYS A 114 -3.38 15.56 -9.72
C CYS A 114 -3.70 17.05 -9.97
N ARG A 115 -3.01 17.68 -10.92
CA ARG A 115 -3.27 19.09 -11.31
C ARG A 115 -4.68 19.28 -11.85
N GLU A 116 -5.16 18.35 -12.68
CA GLU A 116 -6.52 18.45 -13.23
C GLU A 116 -7.59 18.14 -12.18
N CYS A 117 -7.32 17.22 -11.23
CA CYS A 117 -8.17 17.03 -10.06
C CYS A 117 -8.32 18.31 -9.23
N GLU A 118 -7.24 19.07 -9.04
CA GLU A 118 -7.30 20.36 -8.33
C GLU A 118 -8.21 21.35 -9.05
N LYS A 119 -8.13 21.46 -10.39
CA LYS A 119 -8.99 22.35 -11.18
C LYS A 119 -10.46 21.94 -11.08
N LEU A 120 -10.74 20.65 -11.28
CA LEU A 120 -12.10 20.09 -11.35
C LEU A 120 -12.79 20.03 -9.98
N TYR A 121 -12.05 19.71 -8.91
CA TYR A 121 -12.62 19.39 -7.60
C TYR A 121 -12.15 20.28 -6.45
N LYS A 122 -11.19 21.18 -6.71
CA LYS A 122 -10.51 22.08 -5.74
C LYS A 122 -9.55 21.35 -4.81
N ALA A 123 -8.61 22.11 -4.24
CA ALA A 123 -7.53 21.59 -3.40
C ALA A 123 -7.97 20.64 -2.26
N PRO A 124 -9.08 20.88 -1.51
CA PRO A 124 -9.51 19.99 -0.42
C PRO A 124 -9.92 18.57 -0.88
N PHE A 125 -10.05 18.36 -2.19
CA PHE A 125 -10.32 17.05 -2.75
C PHE A 125 -9.10 16.13 -2.76
N LEU A 126 -7.90 16.70 -2.92
CA LEU A 126 -6.65 15.96 -3.01
C LEU A 126 -6.33 15.30 -1.67
N LEU A 127 -6.06 14.00 -1.71
CA LEU A 127 -5.70 13.22 -0.53
C LEU A 127 -4.18 13.01 -0.46
N PRO A 128 -3.62 12.70 0.72
CA PRO A 128 -2.22 12.30 0.86
C PRO A 128 -1.85 11.17 -0.10
N ASN A 129 -2.74 10.21 -0.31
CA ASN A 129 -2.54 9.12 -1.27
C ASN A 129 -2.36 9.60 -2.73
N MET A 130 -2.94 10.75 -3.12
CA MET A 130 -2.76 11.34 -4.45
C MET A 130 -1.43 12.08 -4.54
N HIS A 131 -1.01 12.74 -3.47
CA HIS A 131 0.32 13.34 -3.38
C HIS A 131 1.42 12.27 -3.44
N LEU A 132 1.26 11.15 -2.74
CA LEU A 132 2.19 10.01 -2.77
C LEU A 132 2.36 9.40 -4.17
N HIS A 133 1.46 9.67 -5.13
CA HIS A 133 1.66 9.24 -6.52
C HIS A 133 2.88 9.90 -7.15
N LEU A 134 3.23 11.13 -6.76
CA LEU A 134 4.38 11.86 -7.30
C LEU A 134 5.71 11.21 -6.91
N HIS A 135 5.71 10.48 -5.79
CA HIS A 135 6.88 9.77 -5.25
C HIS A 135 7.01 8.33 -5.77
N LEU A 136 6.06 7.85 -6.60
CA LEU A 136 6.11 6.49 -7.14
C LEU A 136 7.27 6.27 -8.13
N GLN A 137 7.67 7.30 -8.88
CA GLN A 137 8.80 7.20 -9.80
C GLN A 137 10.08 6.85 -9.05
N GLU A 138 10.42 7.64 -8.04
CA GLU A 138 11.57 7.41 -7.16
C GLU A 138 11.48 6.05 -6.46
N THR A 139 10.29 5.68 -5.99
CA THR A 139 10.08 4.36 -5.37
C THR A 139 10.39 3.23 -6.35
N VAL A 140 9.98 3.33 -7.61
CA VAL A 140 10.26 2.29 -8.63
C VAL A 140 11.75 2.23 -8.98
N LEU A 141 12.44 3.38 -9.03
CA LEU A 141 13.88 3.42 -9.28
C LEU A 141 14.68 2.76 -8.15
N ASN A 142 14.24 2.94 -6.90
CA ASN A 142 14.93 2.41 -5.72
C ASN A 142 14.59 0.94 -5.43
N PHE A 143 13.33 0.53 -5.65
CA PHE A 143 12.80 -0.77 -5.21
C PHE A 143 12.29 -1.66 -6.34
N CYS A 144 12.61 -1.32 -7.61
CA CYS A 144 12.16 -2.04 -8.81
C CYS A 144 10.64 -1.87 -9.07
N PRO A 145 10.00 -2.57 -10.03
CA PRO A 145 8.57 -2.37 -10.33
C PRO A 145 7.65 -2.58 -9.12
N VAL A 146 6.55 -1.81 -9.08
CA VAL A 146 5.60 -1.77 -7.94
C VAL A 146 5.03 -3.14 -7.57
N TYR A 147 4.93 -4.05 -8.54
CA TYR A 147 4.53 -5.43 -8.31
C TYR A 147 5.39 -6.15 -7.25
N GLY A 148 6.70 -5.87 -7.20
CA GLY A 148 7.64 -6.54 -6.30
C GLY A 148 7.42 -6.25 -4.80
N TYR A 149 6.84 -5.10 -4.47
CA TYR A 149 6.60 -4.67 -3.09
C TYR A 149 5.14 -4.34 -2.79
N TRP A 150 4.21 -4.80 -3.63
CA TRP A 150 2.78 -4.66 -3.32
C TRP A 150 2.38 -5.46 -2.08
N LEU A 151 1.56 -4.84 -1.24
CA LEU A 151 1.04 -5.45 -0.02
C LEU A 151 -0.10 -6.46 -0.28
N PHE A 152 -0.46 -6.76 -1.52
CA PHE A 152 -1.53 -7.72 -1.83
C PHE A 152 -1.24 -9.13 -1.29
N SER A 153 0.01 -9.58 -1.41
CA SER A 153 0.46 -10.86 -0.85
C SER A 153 0.34 -10.87 0.68
N PHE A 154 0.84 -9.82 1.32
CA PHE A 154 0.75 -9.64 2.78
C PHE A 154 -0.70 -9.60 3.28
N GLU A 155 -1.59 -8.87 2.62
CA GLU A 155 -3.01 -8.82 2.98
C GLU A 155 -3.71 -10.18 2.80
N ARG A 156 -3.32 -10.96 1.79
CA ARG A 156 -3.80 -12.34 1.63
C ARG A 156 -3.33 -13.21 2.78
N CYS A 157 -2.04 -13.14 3.14
CA CYS A 157 -1.49 -13.85 4.29
C CYS A 157 -2.20 -13.44 5.59
N ASN A 158 -2.45 -12.15 5.80
CA ASN A 158 -3.23 -11.66 6.94
C ASN A 158 -4.65 -12.24 6.98
N GLY A 159 -5.27 -12.41 5.81
CA GLY A 159 -6.57 -13.08 5.69
C GLY A 159 -6.53 -14.54 6.13
N ILE A 160 -5.49 -15.28 5.74
CA ILE A 160 -5.26 -16.67 6.16
C ILE A 160 -5.06 -16.73 7.68
N LEU A 161 -4.14 -15.91 8.21
CA LEU A 161 -3.84 -15.85 9.64
C LEU A 161 -5.09 -15.54 10.48
N LYS A 162 -5.94 -14.61 10.03
CA LYS A 162 -7.20 -14.26 10.71
C LYS A 162 -8.19 -15.42 10.81
N ASN A 163 -8.11 -16.39 9.91
CA ASN A 163 -9.03 -17.53 9.89
C ASN A 163 -8.59 -18.67 10.82
N TYR A 164 -7.38 -18.60 11.40
CA TYR A 164 -6.95 -19.59 12.37
C TYR A 164 -7.72 -19.44 13.68
N ALA A 165 -8.33 -20.55 14.11
CA ALA A 165 -9.00 -20.61 15.39
C ALA A 165 -7.95 -20.50 16.52
N THR A 166 -7.96 -19.39 17.24
CA THR A 166 -7.13 -19.19 18.44
C THR A 166 -8.00 -19.29 19.68
N ASN A 167 -7.47 -19.89 20.75
CA ASN A 167 -8.15 -19.96 22.05
C ASN A 167 -8.11 -18.62 22.82
N ARG A 168 -7.53 -17.57 22.22
CA ARG A 168 -7.35 -16.20 22.75
C ARG A 168 -6.71 -16.12 24.14
N LYS A 169 -6.00 -17.17 24.55
CA LYS A 169 -5.09 -17.13 25.71
C LYS A 169 -3.69 -16.82 25.19
N ASP A 170 -2.84 -16.24 26.04
CA ASP A 170 -1.51 -15.75 25.68
C ASP A 170 -0.72 -16.76 24.81
N GLY A 171 0.02 -16.27 23.81
CA GLY A 171 0.81 -17.08 22.87
C GLY A 171 0.18 -17.31 21.49
N PHE A 172 -0.38 -16.27 20.86
CA PHE A 172 -0.90 -16.37 19.49
C PHE A 172 0.21 -16.66 18.48
N GLU A 173 1.44 -16.20 18.75
CA GLU A 173 2.64 -16.46 17.95
C GLU A 173 2.91 -17.97 17.87
N GLY A 174 2.81 -18.68 18.99
CA GLY A 174 2.99 -20.14 19.02
C GLY A 174 1.91 -20.89 18.25
N THR A 175 0.67 -20.40 18.31
CA THR A 175 -0.45 -20.97 17.54
C THR A 175 -0.23 -20.78 16.03
N TYR A 176 0.18 -19.56 15.62
CA TYR A 176 0.50 -19.26 14.24
C TYR A 176 1.70 -20.05 13.73
N MET A 177 2.77 -20.13 14.51
CA MET A 177 3.96 -20.92 14.14
C MET A 177 3.61 -22.39 13.97
N LYS A 178 2.85 -22.98 14.92
CA LYS A 178 2.40 -24.37 14.81
C LYS A 178 1.54 -24.60 13.56
N LYS A 179 0.59 -23.72 13.28
CA LYS A 179 -0.27 -23.81 12.09
C LYS A 179 0.52 -23.67 10.80
N TYR A 180 1.46 -22.74 10.75
CA TYR A 180 2.35 -22.56 9.61
C TYR A 180 3.19 -23.82 9.35
N LEU A 181 3.81 -24.40 10.39
CA LEU A 181 4.57 -25.64 10.27
C LEU A 181 3.67 -26.81 9.83
N GLU A 182 2.48 -26.95 10.42
CA GLU A 182 1.51 -27.97 10.00
C GLU A 182 1.19 -27.88 8.51
N GLU A 183 0.91 -26.68 7.99
CA GLU A 183 0.57 -26.48 6.57
C GLU A 183 1.79 -26.62 5.64
N ALA A 184 2.94 -26.05 6.01
CA ALA A 184 4.16 -26.09 5.20
C ALA A 184 4.67 -27.52 4.99
N TYR A 185 4.63 -28.36 6.04
CA TYR A 185 5.08 -29.75 5.98
C TYR A 185 3.96 -30.75 5.69
N GLN A 186 2.72 -30.29 5.48
CA GLN A 186 1.60 -31.19 5.20
C GLN A 186 1.82 -31.99 3.92
N GLY A 187 2.30 -31.33 2.86
CA GLY A 187 2.60 -31.96 1.58
C GLY A 187 3.71 -33.02 1.70
N ASP A 188 4.77 -32.70 2.44
CA ASP A 188 5.88 -33.63 2.68
C ASP A 188 5.44 -34.84 3.48
N LEU A 189 4.60 -34.64 4.51
CA LEU A 189 4.02 -35.73 5.30
C LEU A 189 3.15 -36.64 4.42
N ILE A 190 2.32 -36.06 3.55
CA ILE A 190 1.48 -36.81 2.60
C ILE A 190 2.37 -37.61 1.63
N HIS A 191 3.39 -36.99 1.05
CA HIS A 191 4.31 -37.65 0.12
C HIS A 191 5.11 -38.78 0.78
N GLN A 192 5.53 -38.63 2.03
CA GLN A 192 6.25 -39.67 2.77
C GLN A 192 5.34 -40.83 3.20
N THR A 193 4.07 -40.57 3.47
CA THR A 193 3.13 -41.59 3.96
C THR A 193 2.44 -42.36 2.82
N LEU A 194 2.21 -41.73 1.67
CA LEU A 194 1.60 -42.33 0.47
C LEU A 194 2.17 -43.72 0.07
N PRO A 195 3.50 -43.95 0.07
CA PRO A 195 4.10 -45.24 -0.28
C PRO A 195 3.91 -46.34 0.77
N ILE A 196 3.63 -45.96 2.02
CA ILE A 196 3.53 -46.86 3.19
C ILE A 196 2.09 -47.38 3.36
N ILE A 197 1.12 -46.68 2.78
CA ILE A 197 -0.30 -46.95 2.92
C ILE A 197 -0.73 -48.10 2.01
N ARG A 198 -1.57 -49.01 2.55
CA ARG A 198 -2.17 -50.10 1.77
C ARG A 198 -3.08 -49.55 0.66
N PRO A 199 -3.11 -50.19 -0.54
CA PRO A 199 -3.90 -49.71 -1.68
C PRO A 199 -5.38 -49.49 -1.38
N GLU A 200 -5.96 -50.29 -0.47
CA GLU A 200 -7.35 -50.21 -0.02
C GLU A 200 -7.73 -48.91 0.69
N HIS A 201 -6.76 -48.16 1.23
CA HIS A 201 -6.99 -46.89 1.95
C HIS A 201 -6.54 -45.66 1.16
N LEU A 202 -5.94 -45.86 -0.02
CA LEU A 202 -5.37 -44.79 -0.85
C LEU A 202 -6.45 -43.82 -1.32
N ALA A 203 -7.62 -44.32 -1.72
CA ALA A 203 -8.73 -43.50 -2.23
C ALA A 203 -9.27 -42.52 -1.17
N ILE A 204 -9.42 -42.96 0.08
CA ILE A 204 -9.91 -42.14 1.19
C ILE A 204 -8.89 -41.04 1.53
N ILE A 205 -7.60 -41.36 1.48
CA ILE A 205 -6.55 -40.39 1.78
C ILE A 205 -6.38 -39.39 0.64
N LEU A 206 -6.51 -39.81 -0.62
CA LEU A 206 -6.55 -38.90 -1.76
C LEU A 206 -7.75 -37.95 -1.69
N GLU A 207 -8.91 -38.43 -1.23
CA GLU A 207 -10.11 -37.60 -1.04
C GLU A 207 -9.94 -36.59 0.10
N LEU A 208 -9.36 -37.01 1.23
CA LEU A 208 -9.04 -36.13 2.37
C LEU A 208 -7.97 -35.10 2.00
N THR A 209 -6.97 -35.47 1.19
CA THR A 209 -5.88 -34.57 0.78
C THR A 209 -6.26 -33.66 -0.38
N ALA A 210 -7.17 -34.07 -1.27
CA ALA A 210 -7.72 -33.22 -2.31
C ALA A 210 -8.48 -32.00 -1.74
N SER A 211 -9.13 -32.17 -0.58
CA SER A 211 -9.77 -31.05 0.12
C SER A 211 -8.78 -30.00 0.66
N THR A 212 -7.52 -30.40 0.88
CA THR A 212 -6.43 -29.52 1.37
C THR A 212 -5.52 -29.02 0.26
N ALA A 213 -5.41 -29.74 -0.87
CA ALA A 213 -4.69 -29.29 -2.06
C ALA A 213 -5.30 -28.02 -2.71
N ASN A 214 -6.60 -27.77 -2.50
CA ASN A 214 -7.26 -26.53 -2.93
C ASN A 214 -6.77 -25.26 -2.21
N SER A 215 -5.96 -25.39 -1.15
CA SER A 215 -5.27 -24.25 -0.50
C SER A 215 -3.86 -23.99 -1.05
N ILE A 216 -3.28 -24.90 -1.83
CA ILE A 216 -1.90 -24.81 -2.36
C ILE A 216 -1.86 -24.70 -3.89
N ALA A 217 -2.97 -24.97 -4.59
CA ALA A 217 -3.05 -24.84 -6.04
C ALA A 217 -3.24 -23.38 -6.51
N THR A 218 -2.20 -22.53 -6.40
CA THR A 218 -2.00 -21.43 -7.36
C THR A 218 -0.55 -20.96 -7.43
N SER A 219 0.36 -21.84 -7.86
CA SER A 219 1.62 -21.42 -8.50
C SER A 219 2.42 -22.63 -9.01
N THR A 220 1.84 -23.44 -9.89
CA THR A 220 2.68 -24.06 -10.94
C THR A 220 3.04 -22.96 -11.93
N SER A 221 3.96 -22.08 -11.50
CA SER A 221 4.70 -21.24 -12.42
C SER A 221 5.56 -22.19 -13.24
N THR A 222 5.26 -22.34 -14.53
CA THR A 222 6.25 -22.72 -15.53
C THR A 222 7.25 -21.56 -15.69
N ALA A 223 7.90 -21.17 -14.59
CA ALA A 223 9.06 -20.32 -14.65
C ALA A 223 10.19 -21.24 -15.13
N THR A 224 10.71 -20.95 -16.33
CA THR A 224 12.11 -21.19 -16.61
C THR A 224 12.89 -20.77 -15.37
N SER A 225 13.47 -21.75 -14.66
CA SER A 225 14.23 -21.55 -13.45
C SER A 225 15.38 -20.61 -13.77
N ILE A 226 15.17 -19.31 -13.51
CA ILE A 226 16.28 -18.41 -13.27
C ILE A 226 16.77 -18.84 -11.90
N GLN A 227 17.82 -19.65 -11.89
CA GLN A 227 18.44 -20.15 -10.68
C GLN A 227 18.96 -18.94 -9.90
N PHE A 228 18.22 -18.52 -8.87
CA PHE A 228 18.63 -17.44 -7.98
C PHE A 228 19.86 -17.94 -7.20
N ASP A 229 21.02 -17.38 -7.53
CA ASP A 229 22.27 -17.69 -6.83
C ASP A 229 22.41 -16.76 -5.62
N ILE A 230 22.13 -17.31 -4.45
CA ILE A 230 22.22 -16.59 -3.18
C ILE A 230 23.64 -16.11 -2.90
N ASN A 231 24.67 -16.84 -3.34
CA ASN A 231 26.05 -16.43 -3.10
C ASN A 231 26.38 -15.23 -4.00
N ALA A 232 25.97 -15.26 -5.27
CA ALA A 232 26.12 -14.11 -6.17
C ALA A 232 25.35 -12.86 -5.68
N PHE A 233 24.19 -13.03 -5.04
CA PHE A 233 23.45 -11.92 -4.41
C PHE A 233 24.16 -11.36 -3.17
N LEU A 234 24.75 -12.22 -2.33
CA LEU A 234 25.50 -11.81 -1.15
C LEU A 234 26.87 -11.19 -1.50
N ASP A 235 27.49 -11.66 -2.59
CA ASP A 235 28.77 -11.17 -3.11
C ASP A 235 28.59 -9.95 -4.04
N SER A 236 27.34 -9.58 -4.37
CA SER A 236 27.03 -8.32 -5.03
C SER A 236 27.64 -7.19 -4.20
N PRO A 237 28.36 -6.23 -4.82
CA PRO A 237 28.92 -5.10 -4.08
C PRO A 237 27.81 -4.48 -3.24
N GLU A 238 28.13 -4.12 -2.00
CA GLU A 238 27.28 -3.26 -1.17
C GLU A 238 27.03 -1.99 -1.99
N ILE A 239 25.92 -1.98 -2.74
CA ILE A 239 25.36 -0.75 -3.21
C ILE A 239 25.04 -0.05 -1.92
N ASN A 240 25.86 0.96 -1.60
CA ASN A 240 25.63 1.85 -0.50
C ASN A 240 24.28 2.48 -0.83
N PHE A 241 23.20 1.87 -0.34
CA PHE A 241 21.89 2.45 -0.39
C PHE A 241 22.04 3.65 0.51
N ASP A 242 22.32 4.82 -0.09
CA ASP A 242 21.91 6.06 0.52
C ASP A 242 20.46 5.79 0.90
N ILE A 243 20.21 5.68 2.21
CA ILE A 243 18.86 5.49 2.70
C ILE A 243 18.18 6.79 2.34
N ILE A 244 17.57 6.84 1.15
CA ILE A 244 16.87 8.01 0.67
C ILE A 244 15.66 8.13 1.58
N LYS A 245 15.83 8.94 2.63
CA LYS A 245 14.75 9.35 3.51
C LYS A 245 13.90 10.25 2.64
N GLY A 246 12.75 9.77 2.17
CA GLY A 246 11.79 10.56 1.37
C GLY A 246 11.23 11.71 2.20
N ASN A 247 12.02 12.77 2.38
CA ASN A 247 11.69 13.95 3.18
C ASN A 247 11.46 15.13 2.25
N GLU A 248 10.19 15.51 2.08
CA GLU A 248 9.84 16.75 1.40
C GLU A 248 9.78 17.89 2.42
N PRO A 249 10.36 19.07 2.12
CA PRO A 249 10.16 20.24 2.97
C PRO A 249 8.68 20.59 3.06
N LEU A 250 8.21 20.91 4.27
CA LEU A 250 6.81 21.31 4.47
C LEU A 250 6.50 22.58 3.65
N PRO A 251 5.28 22.70 3.09
CA PRO A 251 4.87 23.91 2.40
C PRO A 251 5.09 25.15 3.28
N PRO A 252 5.50 26.30 2.72
CA PRO A 252 5.66 27.54 3.48
C PRO A 252 4.40 27.93 4.27
N SER A 253 3.22 27.58 3.76
CA SER A 253 1.91 27.82 4.40
C SER A 253 1.61 26.92 5.60
N THR A 254 2.37 25.83 5.82
CA THR A 254 2.29 25.02 7.04
C THR A 254 2.79 25.81 8.25
N LEU A 255 3.53 26.90 8.01
CA LEU A 255 3.95 27.88 9.00
C LEU A 255 3.21 29.21 8.76
N PRO A 256 2.76 29.90 9.83
CA PRO A 256 3.12 29.68 11.22
C PRO A 256 2.19 28.67 11.91
N LEU A 257 2.80 27.63 12.48
CA LEU A 257 2.16 26.82 13.51
C LEU A 257 1.62 27.76 14.59
N ALA A 258 0.39 27.55 15.06
CA ALA A 258 -0.12 28.23 16.25
C ALA A 258 0.60 27.67 17.48
N LEU A 259 1.89 28.00 17.61
CA LEU A 259 2.77 27.55 18.66
C LEU A 259 2.35 28.24 19.95
N LYS A 260 2.11 27.46 21.00
CA LYS A 260 2.06 28.00 22.36
C LYS A 260 3.46 28.48 22.75
N GLY A 261 3.52 29.28 23.81
CA GLY A 261 4.79 29.68 24.41
C GLY A 261 5.68 28.46 24.71
N GLU A 262 6.99 28.67 24.59
CA GLU A 262 7.99 27.65 24.89
C GLU A 262 7.90 27.19 26.34
N ILE A 263 7.95 25.87 26.55
CA ILE A 263 7.99 25.27 27.88
C ILE A 263 9.31 24.53 28.03
N SER A 264 9.97 24.69 29.17
CA SER A 264 11.16 23.90 29.50
C SER A 264 10.79 22.44 29.71
N MET A 265 11.52 21.52 29.08
CA MET A 265 11.47 20.10 29.41
C MET A 265 11.93 19.89 30.85
N ASP A 266 11.39 18.84 31.49
CA ASP A 266 11.89 18.35 32.77
C ASP A 266 13.29 17.76 32.59
N GLU A 267 14.21 18.07 33.50
CA GLU A 267 15.63 17.71 33.35
C GLU A 267 15.83 16.20 33.24
N SER A 268 15.08 15.41 34.02
CA SER A 268 15.20 13.94 33.96
C SER A 268 14.85 13.38 32.58
N LYS A 269 13.88 13.99 31.88
CA LYS A 269 13.47 13.59 30.53
C LYS A 269 14.41 14.13 29.45
N TYR A 270 15.00 15.30 29.70
CA TYR A 270 15.96 15.91 28.81
C TYR A 270 17.22 15.05 28.67
N GLU A 271 17.75 14.50 29.76
CA GLU A 271 18.95 13.64 29.72
C GLU A 271 18.73 12.43 28.80
N HIS A 272 17.57 11.78 28.87
CA HIS A 272 17.20 10.68 27.97
C HIS A 272 17.08 11.14 26.51
N LEU A 273 16.63 12.37 26.27
CA LEU A 273 16.53 12.92 24.92
C LEU A 273 17.93 13.16 24.33
N LEU A 274 18.83 13.72 25.13
CA LEU A 274 20.22 13.94 24.72
C LEU A 274 20.91 12.62 24.41
N GLU A 275 20.81 11.63 25.30
CA GLU A 275 21.33 10.28 25.09
C GLU A 275 20.78 9.65 23.80
N TYR A 276 19.46 9.70 23.59
CA TYR A 276 18.83 9.20 22.36
C TYR A 276 19.41 9.83 21.08
N TYR A 277 19.62 11.15 21.06
CA TYR A 277 20.18 11.81 19.88
C TYR A 277 21.65 11.44 19.66
N CYS A 278 22.45 11.39 20.72
CA CYS A 278 23.85 10.94 20.64
C CYS A 278 23.94 9.51 20.07
N GLU A 279 23.08 8.59 20.53
CA GLU A 279 23.07 7.21 20.03
C GLU A 279 22.52 7.09 18.60
N THR A 280 21.42 7.79 18.29
CA THR A 280 20.73 7.66 16.99
C THR A 280 21.58 8.20 15.83
N TYR A 281 22.38 9.24 16.09
CA TYR A 281 23.19 9.91 15.07
C TYR A 281 24.69 9.62 15.20
N ASP A 282 25.10 8.81 16.18
CA ASP A 282 26.51 8.53 16.52
C ASP A 282 27.35 9.82 16.67
N ASP A 283 26.72 10.89 17.18
CA ASP A 283 27.31 12.22 17.25
C ASP A 283 27.60 12.62 18.70
N GLN A 284 28.84 12.38 19.13
CA GLN A 284 29.32 12.77 20.45
C GLN A 284 29.62 14.28 20.58
N THR A 285 29.46 15.06 19.49
CA THR A 285 29.65 16.51 19.52
C THR A 285 28.39 17.26 19.99
N LEU A 286 27.26 16.56 20.11
CA LEU A 286 26.01 17.09 20.66
C LEU A 286 26.18 17.42 22.14
N VAL A 287 26.09 18.69 22.49
CA VAL A 287 26.23 19.15 23.87
C VAL A 287 24.90 19.45 24.54
N HIS A 288 24.94 19.47 25.87
CA HIS A 288 23.82 19.85 26.72
C HIS A 288 23.39 21.32 26.46
N TYR A 289 22.09 21.65 26.57
CA TYR A 289 21.57 23.00 26.28
C TYR A 289 22.22 24.13 27.09
N ARG A 290 22.73 23.80 28.29
CA ARG A 290 23.48 24.74 29.16
C ARG A 290 24.85 25.11 28.60
N GLN A 291 25.38 24.32 27.68
CA GLN A 291 26.66 24.51 27.01
C GLN A 291 26.49 25.06 25.58
N ALA A 292 25.26 25.44 25.19
CA ALA A 292 24.93 25.99 23.87
C ALA A 292 25.71 27.27 23.48
N GLY A 293 26.38 27.93 24.44
CA GLY A 293 27.27 29.05 24.14
C GLY A 293 28.66 28.65 23.64
N HIS A 294 29.00 27.36 23.65
CA HIS A 294 30.34 26.83 23.32
C HIS A 294 30.35 25.89 22.10
N SER A 295 29.19 25.52 21.56
CA SER A 295 29.04 24.65 20.40
C SER A 295 27.76 25.00 19.64
N ASP A 296 27.81 24.99 18.32
CA ASP A 296 26.64 25.19 17.44
C ASP A 296 25.69 23.97 17.46
N ASN A 297 26.18 22.82 17.93
CA ASN A 297 25.43 21.56 17.97
C ASN A 297 25.01 21.22 19.41
N PHE A 298 23.80 21.62 19.80
CA PHE A 298 23.22 21.28 21.10
C PHE A 298 21.77 20.82 20.99
N VAL A 299 21.35 19.94 21.91
CA VAL A 299 19.95 19.52 22.00
C VAL A 299 19.19 20.55 22.83
N ASN A 300 18.21 21.23 22.23
CA ASN A 300 17.44 22.27 22.91
C ASN A 300 16.45 21.66 23.93
N ASN A 301 16.38 22.22 25.14
CA ASN A 301 15.45 21.78 26.19
C ASN A 301 14.08 22.46 26.10
N ARG A 302 13.89 23.42 25.19
CA ARG A 302 12.62 24.11 25.00
C ARG A 302 11.74 23.35 24.04
N ILE A 303 10.55 23.00 24.52
CA ILE A 303 9.52 22.33 23.73
C ILE A 303 8.47 23.37 23.36
N GLN A 304 8.17 23.47 22.08
CA GLN A 304 7.00 24.19 21.60
C GLN A 304 5.85 23.20 21.39
N LYS A 305 4.70 23.48 22.00
CA LYS A 305 3.49 22.66 21.84
C LYS A 305 2.54 23.37 20.89
N PHE A 306 1.91 22.60 20.00
CA PHE A 306 0.82 23.05 19.15
C PHE A 306 -0.45 22.24 19.48
N GLU A 307 -1.61 22.89 19.44
CA GLU A 307 -2.90 22.20 19.61
C GLU A 307 -3.34 21.49 18.34
N SER A 308 -2.99 22.06 17.20
CA SER A 308 -3.24 21.47 15.90
C SER A 308 -2.21 21.90 14.88
N ILE A 309 -1.98 21.05 13.89
CA ILE A 309 -1.18 21.34 12.69
C ILE A 309 -2.04 21.04 11.47
N ASP A 310 -2.05 21.97 10.50
CA ASP A 310 -2.61 21.74 9.18
C ASP A 310 -1.49 21.27 8.24
N LEU A 311 -1.56 20.00 7.84
CA LEU A 311 -0.68 19.41 6.86
C LEU A 311 -1.49 19.13 5.60
N LEU A 312 -1.24 19.93 4.55
CA LEU A 312 -1.85 19.73 3.23
C LEU A 312 -3.38 19.68 3.26
N GLY A 313 -4.03 20.52 4.07
CA GLY A 313 -5.49 20.60 4.21
C GLY A 313 -6.08 19.63 5.21
N GLN A 314 -5.25 18.88 5.95
CA GLN A 314 -5.68 18.00 7.04
C GLN A 314 -5.24 18.57 8.39
N ILE A 315 -6.22 18.80 9.26
CA ILE A 315 -5.99 19.31 10.61
C ILE A 315 -5.77 18.13 11.56
N TYR A 316 -4.54 17.94 11.99
CA TYR A 316 -4.17 17.00 13.05
C TYR A 316 -4.24 17.73 14.39
N LYS A 317 -5.06 17.23 15.31
CA LYS A 317 -5.19 17.82 16.65
C LYS A 317 -4.43 16.97 17.67
N SER A 318 -3.74 17.63 18.58
CA SER A 318 -3.19 16.98 19.77
C SER A 318 -4.34 16.33 20.55
N LYS A 319 -4.12 15.11 21.04
CA LYS A 319 -5.13 14.39 21.85
C LYS A 319 -5.30 15.13 23.17
N THR A 320 -6.26 16.04 23.25
CA THR A 320 -6.68 16.64 24.51
C THR A 320 -7.15 15.51 25.42
N LYS A 321 -6.47 15.30 26.55
CA LYS A 321 -7.01 14.46 27.62
C LYS A 321 -8.30 15.13 28.08
N ASN A 322 -9.44 14.50 27.82
CA ASN A 322 -10.63 14.69 28.65
C ASN A 322 -10.31 14.22 30.07
#